data_AF-A0A099S2U3-F1
#
_entry.id   AF-A0A099S2U3-F1
#
_cell.length_a   1.000
_cell.length_b   1.000
_cell.length_c   1.000
_cell.angle_alpha   90.00
_cell.angle_beta   90.00
_cell.angle_gamma   90.00
#
_symmetry.space_group_name_H-M   'P 1'
#
loop_
_entity.id
_entity.type
_entity.pdbx_description
1 polymer ?
#
loop_
_entity_poly.entity_id
_entity_poly.type
_entity_poly.pdbx_seq_one_letter_code
_entity_poly.pdbx_strand_id
1 'polypeptide(L)'
;MALIGTISLIGIKSLVLNSKLYYLEVNKDLEEFYINEAFIFIEYKISKSTSVEKTSKYGRSMIKLISDRQSFIELYGSTLIIAYDTEYPTNYNNIMYSIKGFDVDEKGNVIYIKIIDKYGDEYERCFGKRGAEVLS
;
A
#
# COMPACT_ATOMS: atom_id res chain seq x y z
N MET A 1 47.63 -4.17 26.19
CA MET A 1 46.65 -3.06 26.27
C MET A 1 46.14 -2.61 24.90
N ALA A 2 47.00 -2.21 23.95
CA ALA A 2 46.56 -1.74 22.61
C ALA A 2 45.88 -2.83 21.74
N LEU A 3 46.33 -4.09 21.82
CA LEU A 3 45.74 -5.20 21.07
C LEU A 3 44.32 -5.56 21.55
N ILE A 4 44.09 -5.50 22.86
CA ILE A 4 42.76 -5.74 23.45
C ILE A 4 41.80 -4.62 23.03
N GLY A 5 42.24 -3.36 23.10
CA GLY A 5 41.42 -2.22 22.66
C GLY A 5 41.05 -2.28 21.18
N THR A 6 41.95 -2.72 20.30
CA THR A 6 41.67 -2.88 18.86
C THR A 6 40.68 -4.02 18.58
N ILE A 7 40.83 -5.17 19.23
CA ILE A 7 39.87 -6.28 19.13
C ILE A 7 38.49 -5.86 19.65
N SER A 8 38.43 -5.15 20.78
CA SER A 8 37.18 -4.63 21.33
C SER A 8 36.49 -3.62 20.40
N LEU A 9 37.26 -2.71 19.77
CA LEU A 9 36.73 -1.74 18.81
C LEU A 9 36.15 -2.41 17.56
N ILE A 10 36.80 -3.45 17.05
CA ILE A 10 36.30 -4.25 15.92
C ILE A 10 34.99 -4.95 16.31
N GLY A 11 34.94 -5.53 17.51
CA GLY A 11 33.73 -6.16 18.06
C GLY A 11 32.55 -5.18 18.15
N ILE A 12 32.77 -3.98 18.69
CA ILE A 12 31.74 -2.94 18.80
C ILE A 12 31.24 -2.50 17.41
N LYS A 13 32.16 -2.27 16.45
CA LYS A 13 31.76 -1.91 15.07
C LYS A 13 30.90 -3.00 14.43
N SER A 14 31.27 -4.26 14.60
CA SER A 14 30.50 -5.39 14.06
C SER A 14 29.11 -5.47 14.69
N LEU A 15 29.00 -5.27 16.01
CA LEU A 15 27.72 -5.26 16.71
C LEU A 15 26.82 -4.13 16.19
N VAL A 16 27.34 -2.91 16.07
CA VAL A 16 26.58 -1.76 15.55
C VAL A 16 26.10 -2.00 14.13
N LEU A 17 26.93 -2.57 13.26
CA LEU A 17 26.53 -2.89 11.89
C LEU A 17 25.41 -3.94 11.86
N ASN A 18 25.56 -5.02 12.63
CA ASN A 18 24.56 -6.09 12.71
C ASN A 18 23.23 -5.57 13.27
N SER A 19 23.25 -4.75 14.32
CA SER A 19 22.03 -4.14 14.84
C SER A 19 21.35 -3.26 13.79
N LYS A 20 22.12 -2.46 13.03
CA LYS A 20 21.55 -1.65 11.94
C LYS A 20 20.90 -2.51 10.86
N LEU A 21 21.55 -3.58 10.43
CA LEU A 21 21.00 -4.51 9.44
C LEU A 21 19.72 -5.17 9.96
N TYR A 22 19.74 -5.68 11.19
CA TYR A 22 18.56 -6.27 11.82
C TYR A 22 17.39 -5.27 11.92
N TYR A 23 17.65 -4.02 12.33
CA TYR A 23 16.60 -3.00 12.35
C TYR A 23 16.06 -2.69 10.94
N LEU A 24 16.90 -2.73 9.90
CA LEU A 24 16.44 -2.53 8.53
C LEU A 24 15.57 -3.70 8.07
N GLU A 25 15.97 -4.94 8.35
CA GLU A 25 15.19 -6.15 8.03
C GLU A 25 13.84 -6.15 8.76
N VAL A 26 13.81 -5.94 10.07
CA VAL A 26 12.56 -5.89 10.84
C VAL A 26 11.62 -4.78 10.32
N ASN A 27 12.17 -3.62 9.94
CA ASN A 27 11.36 -2.56 9.36
C ASN A 27 10.81 -2.92 7.97
N LYS A 28 11.55 -3.71 7.19
CA LYS A 28 11.05 -4.24 5.90
C LYS A 28 9.95 -5.28 6.12
N ASP A 29 10.12 -6.20 7.05
CA ASP A 29 9.09 -7.20 7.38
C ASP A 29 7.80 -6.54 7.85
N LEU A 30 7.91 -5.50 8.68
CA LEU A 30 6.75 -4.69 9.10
C LEU A 30 6.12 -3.94 7.93
N GLU A 31 6.93 -3.38 7.02
CA GLU A 31 6.42 -2.69 5.84
C GLU A 31 5.63 -3.65 4.94
N GLU A 32 6.18 -4.84 4.66
CA GLU A 32 5.51 -5.89 3.88
C GLU A 32 4.20 -6.33 4.55
N PHE A 33 4.20 -6.48 5.87
CA PHE A 33 2.98 -6.75 6.64
C PHE A 33 1.90 -5.68 6.40
N TYR A 34 2.24 -4.40 6.52
CA TYR A 34 1.28 -3.32 6.32
C TYR A 34 0.79 -3.22 4.88
N ILE A 35 1.64 -3.51 3.89
CA ILE A 35 1.25 -3.57 2.48
C ILE A 35 0.25 -4.71 2.25
N ASN A 36 0.50 -5.87 2.86
CA ASN A 36 -0.41 -7.01 2.78
C ASN A 36 -1.77 -6.68 3.44
N GLU A 37 -1.78 -6.03 4.60
CA GLU A 37 -3.01 -5.56 5.25
C GLU A 37 -3.74 -4.51 4.40
N ALA A 38 -3.02 -3.60 3.76
CA ALA A 38 -3.60 -2.64 2.83
C ALA A 38 -4.30 -3.35 1.66
N PHE A 39 -3.66 -4.37 1.07
CA PHE A 39 -4.27 -5.18 0.02
C PHE A 39 -5.52 -5.92 0.49
N ILE A 40 -5.48 -6.55 1.67
CA ILE A 40 -6.65 -7.25 2.25
C ILE A 40 -7.81 -6.27 2.46
N PHE A 41 -7.53 -5.07 2.96
CA PHE A 41 -8.54 -4.03 3.13
C PHE A 41 -9.15 -3.61 1.78
N ILE A 42 -8.31 -3.39 0.76
CA ILE A 42 -8.77 -3.01 -0.57
C ILE A 42 -9.62 -4.13 -1.20
N GLU A 43 -9.17 -5.38 -1.10
CA GLU A 43 -9.91 -6.55 -1.56
C GLU A 43 -11.29 -6.63 -0.92
N TYR A 44 -11.34 -6.47 0.41
CA TYR A 44 -12.59 -6.43 1.15
C TYR A 44 -13.52 -5.34 0.60
N LYS A 45 -13.02 -4.12 0.35
CA LYS A 45 -13.82 -3.03 -0.20
C LYS A 45 -14.30 -3.30 -1.63
N ILE A 46 -13.45 -3.86 -2.48
CA ILE A 46 -13.81 -4.28 -3.84
C ILE A 46 -14.93 -5.32 -3.79
N SER A 47 -14.79 -6.36 -2.95
CA SER A 47 -15.75 -7.46 -2.85
C SER A 47 -17.14 -7.03 -2.35
N LYS A 48 -17.19 -5.96 -1.54
CA LYS A 48 -18.42 -5.38 -1.00
C LYS A 48 -19.06 -4.33 -1.89
N SER A 49 -18.34 -3.86 -2.91
CA SER A 49 -18.85 -2.85 -3.83
C SER A 49 -19.70 -3.49 -4.92
N THR A 50 -20.76 -2.78 -5.32
CA THR A 50 -21.62 -3.16 -6.45
C THR A 50 -20.93 -2.88 -7.79
N SER A 51 -20.13 -1.81 -7.86
CA SER A 51 -19.28 -1.53 -9.01
C SER A 51 -17.92 -1.01 -8.55
N VAL A 52 -16.90 -1.30 -9.35
CA VAL A 52 -15.51 -0.89 -9.13
C VAL A 52 -14.95 -0.39 -10.46
N GLU A 53 -14.45 0.84 -10.46
CA GLU A 53 -13.96 1.53 -11.66
C GLU A 53 -12.58 2.12 -11.39
N LYS A 54 -11.66 1.98 -12.35
CA LYS A 54 -10.47 2.84 -12.39
C LYS A 54 -10.91 4.25 -12.76
N THR A 55 -10.42 5.24 -12.01
CA THR A 55 -10.54 6.65 -12.40
C THR A 55 -9.23 7.38 -12.07
N SER A 56 -9.16 8.68 -12.36
CA SER A 56 -7.97 9.47 -12.12
C SER A 56 -8.28 10.90 -11.72
N LYS A 57 -7.42 11.48 -10.89
CA LYS A 57 -7.53 12.88 -10.42
C LYS A 57 -6.15 13.49 -10.40
N TYR A 58 -6.03 14.65 -11.06
CA TYR A 58 -4.75 15.33 -11.29
C TYR A 58 -3.67 14.41 -11.87
N GLY A 59 -4.07 13.49 -12.75
CA GLY A 59 -3.16 12.51 -13.38
C GLY A 59 -2.75 11.33 -12.49
N ARG A 60 -3.30 11.20 -11.27
CA ARG A 60 -3.03 10.07 -10.38
C ARG A 60 -4.14 9.04 -10.46
N SER A 61 -3.74 7.78 -10.51
CA SER A 61 -4.64 6.63 -10.52
C SER A 61 -5.41 6.52 -9.20
N MET A 62 -6.69 6.16 -9.28
CA MET A 62 -7.50 5.85 -8.10
C MET A 62 -8.55 4.80 -8.42
N ILE A 63 -9.14 4.24 -7.37
CA ILE A 63 -10.23 3.27 -7.46
C ILE A 63 -11.49 3.94 -6.97
N LYS A 64 -12.53 3.98 -7.81
CA LYS A 64 -13.87 4.38 -7.42
C LYS A 64 -14.68 3.13 -7.08
N LEU A 65 -15.25 3.13 -5.88
CA LEU A 65 -16.05 2.05 -5.33
C LEU A 65 -17.49 2.55 -5.17
N ILE A 66 -18.43 1.88 -5.83
CA ILE A 66 -19.85 2.21 -5.78
C ILE A 66 -20.59 1.15 -4.98
N SER A 67 -21.24 1.57 -3.91
CA SER A 67 -22.12 0.77 -3.06
C SER A 67 -23.26 1.68 -2.56
N ASP A 68 -23.72 1.54 -1.31
CA ASP A 68 -24.68 2.46 -0.67
C ASP A 68 -24.16 3.90 -0.62
N ARG A 69 -22.84 4.05 -0.51
CA ARG A 69 -22.10 5.32 -0.58
C ARG A 69 -20.91 5.16 -1.50
N GLN A 70 -20.58 6.24 -2.21
CA GLN A 70 -19.41 6.27 -3.06
C GLN A 70 -18.15 6.43 -2.20
N SER A 71 -17.12 5.67 -2.53
CA SER A 71 -15.81 5.85 -1.90
C SER A 71 -14.69 5.76 -2.93
N PHE A 72 -13.55 6.34 -2.59
CA PHE A 72 -12.39 6.41 -3.47
C PHE A 72 -11.15 5.96 -2.72
N ILE A 73 -10.38 5.04 -3.30
CA ILE A 73 -9.06 4.68 -2.80
C ILE A 73 -8.03 5.42 -3.66
N GLU A 74 -7.32 6.36 -3.04
CA GLU A 74 -6.36 7.24 -3.72
C GLU A 74 -5.14 7.53 -2.84
N LEU A 75 -4.06 7.99 -3.46
CA LEU A 75 -2.88 8.49 -2.76
C LEU A 75 -3.01 9.99 -2.50
N TYR A 76 -3.11 10.35 -1.22
CA TYR A 76 -3.12 11.74 -0.75
C TYR A 76 -1.79 12.07 -0.07
N GLY A 77 -0.96 12.88 -0.74
CA GLY A 77 0.43 13.09 -0.32
C GLY A 77 1.21 11.78 -0.41
N SER A 78 1.66 11.27 0.74
CA SER A 78 2.34 9.98 0.90
C SER A 78 1.49 8.96 1.67
N THR A 79 0.17 9.15 1.73
CA THR A 79 -0.74 8.29 2.50
C THR A 79 -1.80 7.74 1.55
N LEU A 80 -1.94 6.42 1.53
CA LEU A 80 -3.06 5.77 0.87
C LEU A 80 -4.28 5.89 1.76
N ILE A 81 -5.34 6.46 1.19
CA ILE A 81 -6.56 6.77 1.91
C ILE A 81 -7.75 6.12 1.24
N ILE A 82 -8.84 6.01 2.00
CA ILE A 82 -10.18 5.85 1.46
C ILE A 82 -10.99 7.11 1.80
N ALA A 83 -11.40 7.86 0.77
CA ALA A 83 -12.28 9.02 0.88
C ALA A 83 -13.74 8.61 0.67
N TYR A 84 -14.67 9.29 1.35
CA TYR A 84 -16.10 8.98 1.29
C TYR A 84 -16.92 10.14 0.74
N ASP A 85 -17.96 9.82 -0.02
CA ASP A 85 -19.04 10.69 -0.51
C ASP A 85 -18.61 11.85 -1.43
N THR A 86 -17.33 12.22 -1.45
CA THR A 86 -16.80 13.32 -2.27
C THR A 86 -15.39 13.00 -2.77
N GLU A 87 -15.02 13.62 -3.90
CA GLU A 87 -13.65 13.60 -4.40
C GLU A 87 -12.72 14.56 -3.63
N TYR A 88 -13.25 15.37 -2.69
CA TYR A 88 -12.48 16.31 -1.87
C TYR A 88 -12.40 15.78 -0.44
N PRO A 89 -11.26 15.20 -0.02
CA PRO A 89 -11.17 14.45 1.23
C PRO A 89 -11.18 15.38 2.45
N THR A 90 -12.35 15.88 2.83
CA THR A 90 -12.62 16.38 4.19
C THR A 90 -12.96 15.24 5.13
N ASN A 91 -13.40 14.10 4.59
CA ASN A 91 -13.72 12.88 5.31
C ASN A 91 -13.04 11.68 4.64
N TYR A 92 -11.97 11.20 5.26
CA TYR A 92 -11.22 10.03 4.80
C TYR A 92 -10.65 9.24 5.97
N ASN A 93 -10.38 7.97 5.72
CA ASN A 93 -9.61 7.11 6.63
C ASN A 93 -8.29 6.73 5.97
N ASN A 94 -7.25 6.62 6.78
CA ASN A 94 -5.94 6.18 6.32
C ASN A 94 -5.92 4.65 6.22
N ILE A 95 -5.42 4.14 5.09
CA ILE A 95 -5.18 2.71 4.87
C ILE A 95 -3.72 2.42 5.26
N MET A 96 -2.78 3.19 4.71
CA MET A 96 -1.35 3.01 4.94
C MET A 96 -0.59 4.33 4.72
N TYR A 97 0.46 4.55 5.50
CA TYR A 97 1.31 5.74 5.44
C TYR A 97 2.63 5.47 4.71
N SER A 98 3.33 6.55 4.36
CA SER A 98 4.68 6.52 3.79
C SER A 98 4.78 5.73 2.49
N ILE A 99 3.84 5.93 1.58
CA ILE A 99 3.81 5.28 0.28
C ILE A 99 4.34 6.27 -0.78
N LYS A 100 5.21 5.81 -1.67
CA LYS A 100 5.72 6.62 -2.79
C LYS A 100 4.76 6.66 -3.96
N GLY A 101 4.07 5.57 -4.24
CA GLY A 101 3.25 5.42 -5.43
C GLY A 101 2.06 4.49 -5.23
N PHE A 102 0.98 4.79 -5.96
CA PHE A 102 -0.22 4.00 -6.04
C PHE A 102 -0.74 4.05 -7.47
N ASP A 103 -0.66 2.91 -8.16
CA ASP A 103 -1.05 2.79 -9.55
C ASP A 103 -2.15 1.76 -9.71
N VAL A 104 -3.08 2.05 -10.61
CA VAL A 104 -4.25 1.23 -10.86
C VAL A 104 -4.39 1.02 -12.35
N ASP A 105 -4.50 -0.24 -12.75
CA ASP A 105 -4.84 -0.62 -14.11
C ASP A 105 -6.10 -1.49 -14.13
N GLU A 106 -6.83 -1.46 -15.25
CA GLU A 106 -8.10 -2.17 -15.37
C GLU A 106 -8.13 -2.93 -16.70
N LYS A 107 -8.36 -4.24 -16.63
CA LYS A 107 -8.49 -5.12 -17.80
C LYS A 107 -9.70 -6.03 -17.63
N GLY A 108 -10.75 -5.76 -18.40
CA GLY A 108 -11.99 -6.53 -18.35
C GLY A 108 -12.61 -6.49 -16.94
N ASN A 109 -12.75 -7.67 -16.33
CA ASN A 109 -13.33 -7.82 -14.99
C ASN A 109 -12.29 -7.83 -13.85
N VAL A 110 -11.06 -7.39 -14.11
CA VAL A 110 -9.97 -7.42 -13.13
C VAL A 110 -9.37 -6.03 -12.97
N ILE A 111 -9.13 -5.63 -11.72
CA ILE A 111 -8.38 -4.43 -11.37
C ILE A 111 -7.01 -4.83 -10.82
N TYR A 112 -5.96 -4.25 -11.37
CA TYR A 112 -4.57 -4.44 -10.96
C TYR A 112 -4.16 -3.24 -10.13
N ILE A 113 -3.59 -3.49 -8.96
CA ILE A 113 -3.22 -2.48 -7.99
C ILE A 113 -1.75 -2.66 -7.66
N LYS A 114 -0.99 -1.59 -7.82
CA LYS A 114 0.41 -1.51 -7.46
C LYS A 114 0.62 -0.49 -6.36
N ILE A 115 1.27 -0.91 -5.28
CA ILE A 115 1.72 -0.07 -4.17
C ILE A 115 3.24 -0.02 -4.22
N ILE A 116 3.81 1.19 -4.21
CA ILE A 116 5.26 1.42 -4.18
C ILE A 116 5.61 1.98 -2.81
N ASP A 117 6.36 1.22 -2.01
CA ASP A 117 6.66 1.60 -0.63
C ASP A 117 7.66 2.78 -0.53
N LYS A 118 7.97 3.24 0.69
CA LYS A 118 8.96 4.31 0.91
C LYS A 118 10.38 3.94 0.46
N TYR A 119 10.71 2.67 0.31
CA TYR A 119 12.01 2.20 -0.16
C TYR A 119 12.06 2.13 -1.69
N GLY A 120 10.91 2.08 -2.36
CA GLY A 120 10.77 1.93 -3.80
C GLY A 120 10.49 0.50 -4.24
N ASP A 121 10.23 -0.42 -3.30
CA ASP A 121 9.84 -1.79 -3.62
C ASP A 121 8.39 -1.79 -4.12
N GLU A 122 8.14 -2.51 -5.22
CA GLU A 122 6.83 -2.57 -5.88
C GLU A 122 6.09 -3.85 -5.50
N TYR A 123 4.84 -3.69 -5.06
CA TYR A 123 3.95 -4.79 -4.71
C TYR A 123 2.71 -4.70 -5.58
N GLU A 124 2.39 -5.77 -6.30
CA GLU A 124 1.26 -5.78 -7.23
C GLU A 124 0.31 -6.94 -6.91
N ARG A 125 -0.99 -6.65 -6.87
CA ARG A 125 -2.04 -7.65 -6.76
C ARG A 125 -3.19 -7.32 -7.70
N CYS A 126 -3.91 -8.36 -8.13
CA CYS A 126 -5.08 -8.21 -8.96
C CYS A 126 -6.33 -8.73 -8.25
N PHE A 127 -7.45 -8.04 -8.44
CA PHE A 127 -8.73 -8.37 -7.82
C PHE A 127 -9.81 -8.48 -8.89
N GLY A 128 -10.59 -9.56 -8.83
CA GLY A 128 -11.78 -9.71 -9.65
C GLY A 128 -12.88 -8.77 -9.17
N LYS A 129 -13.47 -7.99 -10.07
CA LYS A 129 -14.67 -7.22 -9.77
C LYS A 129 -15.86 -8.19 -9.85
N ARG A 130 -16.90 -7.98 -9.03
CA ARG A 130 -18.15 -8.71 -9.25
C ARG A 130 -18.73 -8.22 -10.57
N GLY A 131 -18.85 -9.12 -11.54
CA GLY A 131 -19.63 -8.85 -12.73
C GLY A 131 -21.08 -8.67 -12.31
N ALA A 132 -21.78 -7.70 -12.90
CA ALA A 132 -23.21 -7.86 -13.10
C ALA A 132 -23.40 -9.26 -13.69
N GLU A 133 -24.04 -10.15 -12.94
CA GLU A 133 -24.39 -11.47 -13.44
C GLU A 133 -25.06 -11.25 -14.79
N VAL A 134 -24.47 -11.85 -15.83
CA VAL A 134 -25.20 -12.15 -17.04
C VAL A 134 -26.34 -13.05 -16.58
N LEU A 135 -27.52 -12.45 -16.40
CA LEU A 135 -28.78 -13.17 -16.37
C LEU A 135 -28.90 -13.86 -17.73
N SER A 136 -28.41 -15.10 -17.82
CA SER A 136 -28.71 -16.04 -18.89
C SER A 136 -29.82 -16.98 -18.46
#